data_AF-E1SKW6-F1
#
_entry.id   AF-E1SKW6-F1
#
_cell.length_a   1.000
_cell.length_b   1.000
_cell.length_c   1.000
_cell.angle_alpha   90.00
_cell.angle_beta   90.00
_cell.angle_gamma   90.00
#
_symmetry.space_group_name_H-M   'P 1'
#
loop_
_entity.id
_entity.type
_entity.pdbx_description
1 polymer ?
#
loop_
_entity_poly.entity_id
_entity_poly.type
_entity_poly.pdbx_seq_one_letter_code
_entity_poly.pdbx_strand_id
1 'polypeptide(L)'
;MSENLKTIKELADELSVTKQNIQYHYQRLPKELQLKSSNGSNLINSKAEKIILGKVESGSKSNTKDQQISSKENFEDEKLDNPFINRLIKEVEYLRIDKDKIISTKDQQISSKDQQIEKLTNLLDQQQRLALQDKKLLEEYKEEINELKSLMVPLREDEKESVERKSNDIDKIKEEPHKKNKKWWHFGRM
;
A
#
# COMPACT_ATOMS: atom_id res chain seq x y z
N MET A 1 10.76 8.52 2.67
CA MET A 1 9.64 9.49 2.73
C MET A 1 10.26 10.88 2.69
N SER A 2 10.16 11.60 1.58
CA SER A 2 10.58 13.00 1.50
C SER A 2 9.60 13.87 2.28
N GLU A 3 10.08 14.66 3.24
CA GLU A 3 9.25 15.60 3.98
C GLU A 3 8.77 16.70 3.01
N ASN A 4 7.46 16.88 2.90
CA ASN A 4 6.88 17.92 2.04
C ASN A 4 6.98 19.27 2.77
N LEU A 5 7.83 20.17 2.27
CA LEU A 5 8.06 21.49 2.85
C LEU A 5 7.21 22.52 2.11
N LYS A 6 6.43 23.29 2.86
CA LYS A 6 5.61 24.39 2.32
C LYS A 6 6.30 25.73 2.55
N THR A 7 6.07 26.68 1.66
CA THR A 7 6.41 28.08 1.90
C THR A 7 5.35 28.75 2.76
N ILE A 8 5.69 29.88 3.39
CA ILE A 8 4.73 30.74 4.09
C ILE A 8 3.55 31.13 3.19
N LYS A 9 3.80 31.32 1.89
CA LYS A 9 2.75 31.69 0.93
C LYS A 9 1.78 30.54 0.71
N GLU A 10 2.29 29.35 0.44
CA GLU A 10 1.45 28.16 0.20
C GLU A 10 0.57 27.84 1.41
N LEU A 11 1.13 27.92 2.64
CA LEU A 11 0.34 27.71 3.85
C LEU A 11 -0.71 28.81 4.06
N ALA A 12 -0.40 30.06 3.70
CA ALA A 12 -1.37 31.15 3.80
C ALA A 12 -2.54 30.98 2.82
N ASP A 13 -2.23 30.59 1.58
CA ASP A 13 -3.22 30.33 0.53
C ASP A 13 -4.13 29.14 0.92
N GLU A 14 -3.56 28.07 1.50
CA GLU A 14 -4.31 26.90 2.00
C GLU A 14 -5.26 27.24 3.15
N LEU A 15 -4.79 28.07 4.09
CA LEU A 15 -5.59 28.48 5.27
C LEU A 15 -6.49 29.68 5.01
N SER A 16 -6.48 30.23 3.79
CA SER A 16 -7.23 31.43 3.44
C SER A 16 -6.96 32.61 4.39
N VAL A 17 -5.70 32.74 4.82
CA VAL A 17 -5.23 33.85 5.68
C VAL A 17 -4.16 34.66 4.98
N THR A 18 -3.82 35.83 5.52
CA THR A 18 -2.76 36.65 4.93
C THR A 18 -1.39 36.02 5.14
N LYS A 19 -0.49 36.16 4.16
CA LYS A 19 0.93 35.76 4.27
C LYS A 19 1.60 36.33 5.53
N GLN A 20 1.21 37.56 5.92
CA GLN A 20 1.72 38.24 7.12
C GLN A 20 1.31 37.53 8.42
N ASN A 21 0.10 36.98 8.48
CA ASN A 21 -0.39 36.21 9.63
C ASN A 21 0.48 34.96 9.86
N ILE A 22 0.70 34.17 8.81
CA ILE A 22 1.60 33.00 8.89
C ILE A 22 3.04 33.41 9.22
N GLN A 23 3.54 34.50 8.61
CA GLN A 23 4.89 35.00 8.88
C GLN A 23 5.10 35.41 10.34
N TYR A 24 4.09 36.02 10.97
CA TYR A 24 4.12 36.42 12.37
C TYR A 24 4.21 35.21 13.31
N HIS A 25 3.41 34.17 13.06
CA HIS A 25 3.48 32.93 13.84
C HIS A 25 4.79 32.17 13.60
N TYR A 26 5.28 32.18 12.37
CA TYR A 26 6.55 31.54 11.98
C TYR A 26 7.76 32.14 12.71
N GLN A 27 7.86 33.47 12.81
CA GLN A 27 8.96 34.15 13.51
C GLN A 27 9.06 33.80 15.00
N ARG A 28 7.95 33.33 15.58
CA ARG A 28 7.83 32.94 16.99
C ARG A 28 7.96 31.43 17.20
N LEU A 29 8.31 30.68 16.17
CA LEU A 29 8.64 29.28 16.32
C LEU A 29 10.01 29.12 17.01
N PRO A 30 10.25 27.99 17.70
CA PRO A 30 11.59 27.58 18.11
C PRO A 30 12.56 27.61 16.92
N LYS A 31 13.83 27.98 17.17
CA LYS A 31 14.83 28.17 16.09
C LYS A 31 15.07 26.90 15.28
N GLU A 32 14.87 25.73 15.88
CA GLU A 32 15.01 24.41 15.24
C GLU A 32 13.95 24.17 14.16
N LEU A 33 12.83 24.90 14.23
CA LEU A 33 11.72 24.79 13.28
C LEU A 33 11.71 25.94 12.25
N GLN A 34 12.64 26.90 12.37
CA GLN A 34 12.78 28.00 11.43
C GLN A 34 13.71 27.60 10.28
N LEU A 35 13.18 26.84 9.32
CA LEU A 35 13.93 26.35 8.17
C LEU A 35 14.00 27.38 7.04
N LYS A 36 15.13 27.42 6.33
CA LYS A 36 15.28 28.23 5.12
C LYS A 36 15.68 27.38 3.94
N SER A 37 15.12 27.71 2.78
CA SER A 37 15.58 27.17 1.50
C SER A 37 16.95 27.76 1.12
N SER A 38 17.61 27.16 0.15
CA SER A 38 18.86 27.67 -0.45
C SER A 38 18.72 29.09 -0.99
N ASN A 39 17.50 29.48 -1.41
CA ASN A 39 17.18 30.83 -1.88
C ASN A 39 16.80 31.81 -0.74
N GLY A 40 16.92 31.40 0.52
CA GLY A 40 16.61 32.22 1.70
C GLY A 40 15.13 32.30 2.08
N SER A 41 14.24 31.61 1.34
CA SER A 41 12.79 31.57 1.67
C SER A 41 12.53 30.72 2.91
N ASN A 42 11.61 31.18 3.76
CA ASN A 42 11.17 30.44 4.94
C ASN A 42 10.36 29.20 4.53
N LEU A 43 10.76 28.03 5.05
CA LEU A 43 10.13 26.74 4.81
C LEU A 43 9.46 26.24 6.09
N ILE A 44 8.29 25.63 5.92
CA ILE A 44 7.44 25.12 6.97
C ILE A 44 7.35 23.62 6.79
N ASN A 45 7.84 22.87 7.77
CA ASN A 45 7.64 21.44 7.86
C ASN A 45 6.33 21.10 8.60
N SER A 46 5.93 19.84 8.59
CA SER A 46 4.65 19.42 9.18
C SER A 46 4.54 19.71 10.69
N LYS A 47 5.67 19.80 11.41
CA LYS A 47 5.67 20.15 12.84
C LYS A 47 5.43 21.65 13.06
N ALA A 48 6.11 22.50 12.30
CA ALA A 48 5.92 23.94 12.30
C ALA A 48 4.49 24.31 11.87
N GLU A 49 3.97 23.63 10.84
CA GLU A 49 2.61 23.80 10.33
C GLU A 49 1.56 23.58 11.41
N LYS A 50 1.62 22.46 12.14
CA LYS A 50 0.70 22.15 13.25
C LYS A 50 0.69 23.23 14.33
N ILE A 51 1.86 23.79 14.67
CA ILE A 51 1.97 24.85 15.67
C ILE A 51 1.35 26.16 15.16
N ILE A 52 1.59 26.49 13.89
CA ILE A 52 1.02 27.68 13.27
C ILE A 52 -0.50 27.55 13.16
N LEU A 53 -1.01 26.41 12.70
CA LEU A 53 -2.44 26.09 12.62
C LEU A 53 -3.16 26.33 13.95
N GLY A 54 -2.64 25.74 15.03
CA GLY A 54 -3.23 25.90 16.36
C GLY A 54 -3.31 27.37 16.80
N LYS A 55 -2.31 28.18 16.47
CA LYS A 55 -2.28 29.61 16.80
C LYS A 55 -3.20 30.47 15.93
N VAL A 56 -3.31 30.14 14.64
CA VAL A 56 -4.21 30.84 13.70
C VAL A 56 -5.67 30.57 14.08
N GLU A 57 -6.00 29.34 14.43
CA GLU A 57 -7.34 28.94 14.86
C GLU A 57 -7.69 29.50 16.25
N SER A 58 -6.74 29.52 17.19
CA SER A 58 -6.96 30.10 18.52
C SER A 58 -7.07 31.63 18.48
N GLY A 59 -6.35 32.30 17.58
CA GLY A 59 -6.46 33.75 17.40
C GLY A 59 -7.84 34.23 16.92
N SER A 60 -8.60 33.37 16.23
CA SER A 60 -10.00 33.64 15.85
C SER A 60 -11.01 33.41 16.98
N LYS A 61 -10.61 32.72 18.06
CA LYS A 61 -11.47 32.36 19.19
C LYS A 61 -10.82 32.81 20.49
N SER A 62 -11.16 34.02 20.90
CA SER A 62 -10.95 34.61 22.24
C SER A 62 -9.58 35.24 22.54
N ASN A 63 -9.66 36.52 22.92
CA ASN A 63 -8.75 37.15 23.86
C ASN A 63 -8.88 36.42 25.21
N THR A 64 -8.02 35.47 25.50
CA THR A 64 -7.72 35.07 26.88
C THR A 64 -6.21 35.06 27.03
N LYS A 65 -5.74 35.97 27.88
CA LYS A 65 -4.34 36.18 28.22
C LYS A 65 -3.73 34.85 28.67
N ASP A 66 -2.60 34.52 28.06
CA ASP A 66 -1.67 33.50 28.52
C ASP A 66 -1.33 33.73 29.99
N GLN A 67 -1.88 32.91 30.88
CA GLN A 67 -1.19 32.56 32.12
C GLN A 67 -0.49 31.23 31.89
N GLN A 68 0.82 31.32 31.81
CA GLN A 68 1.73 30.21 31.99
C GLN A 68 1.38 29.51 33.31
N ILE A 69 0.96 28.26 33.24
CA ILE A 69 0.94 27.38 34.41
C ILE A 69 2.15 26.47 34.30
N SER A 70 3.29 27.00 34.75
CA SER A 70 4.23 26.18 35.50
C SER A 70 3.60 25.92 36.87
N SER A 71 3.70 24.66 37.31
CA SER A 71 3.64 24.18 38.70
C SER A 71 2.64 23.04 38.85
N LYS A 72 3.22 21.90 39.26
CA LYS A 72 2.57 20.71 39.76
C LYS A 72 1.58 21.09 40.87
N GLU A 73 0.30 20.83 40.70
CA GLU A 73 -0.61 20.64 41.83
C GLU A 73 -1.54 19.46 41.53
N ASN A 74 -1.71 18.66 42.56
CA ASN A 74 -2.43 17.39 42.59
C ASN A 74 -3.89 17.61 42.22
N PHE A 75 -4.39 16.90 41.22
CA PHE A 75 -5.83 16.84 40.94
C PHE A 75 -6.45 15.80 41.87
N GLU A 76 -6.97 16.26 43.01
CA GLU A 76 -8.10 15.57 43.64
C GLU A 76 -9.35 15.79 42.78
N ASP A 77 -10.19 14.75 42.73
CA ASP A 77 -11.49 14.66 42.07
C ASP A 77 -12.48 15.72 42.58
N GLU A 78 -12.32 16.97 42.17
CA GLU A 78 -13.43 17.91 42.15
C GLU A 78 -14.14 17.78 40.80
N LYS A 79 -15.35 17.21 40.87
CA LYS A 79 -16.38 17.25 39.83
C LYS A 79 -16.36 18.60 39.12
N LEU A 80 -15.74 18.62 37.94
CA LEU A 80 -15.87 19.68 36.97
C LEU A 80 -17.28 19.60 36.38
N ASP A 81 -18.28 20.10 37.11
CA ASP A 81 -19.61 20.41 36.59
C ASP A 81 -19.54 21.66 35.68
N ASN A 82 -18.61 21.61 34.73
CA ASN A 82 -18.58 22.53 33.61
C ASN A 82 -19.24 21.81 32.41
N PRO A 83 -20.46 22.21 32.02
CA PRO A 83 -21.22 21.54 30.96
C PRO A 83 -20.50 21.53 29.61
N PHE A 84 -19.59 22.49 29.37
CA PHE A 84 -18.74 22.50 28.19
C PHE A 84 -17.67 21.40 28.23
N ILE A 85 -17.01 21.21 29.37
CA ILE A 85 -16.02 20.15 29.56
C ILE A 85 -16.68 18.77 29.42
N ASN A 86 -17.85 18.57 30.03
CA ASN A 86 -18.60 17.31 29.91
C ASN A 86 -19.05 17.01 28.47
N ARG A 87 -19.38 18.04 27.68
CA ARG A 87 -19.67 17.89 26.24
C ARG A 87 -18.42 17.45 25.47
N LEU A 88 -17.28 18.09 25.72
CA LEU A 88 -16.01 17.73 25.08
C LEU A 88 -15.55 16.31 25.43
N ILE A 89 -15.70 15.90 26.70
CA ILE A 89 -15.37 14.54 27.14
C ILE A 89 -16.21 13.51 26.38
N LYS A 90 -17.53 13.73 26.28
CA LYS A 90 -18.43 12.84 25.51
C LYS A 90 -18.04 12.78 24.04
N GLU A 91 -17.72 13.92 23.42
CA GLU A 91 -17.30 13.96 22.02
C GLU A 91 -15.99 13.19 21.79
N VAL A 92 -15.01 13.35 22.68
CA VAL A 92 -13.76 12.57 22.65
C VAL A 92 -14.03 11.08 22.82
N GLU A 93 -14.96 10.70 23.69
CA GLU A 93 -15.34 9.31 23.91
C GLU A 93 -16.00 8.70 22.66
N TYR A 94 -16.96 9.39 22.04
CA TYR A 94 -17.56 8.95 20.78
C TYR A 94 -16.51 8.81 19.67
N LEU A 95 -15.61 9.77 19.53
CA LEU A 95 -14.53 9.71 18.54
C LEU A 95 -13.58 8.53 18.78
N ARG A 96 -13.33 8.16 20.04
CA ARG A 96 -12.55 6.96 20.38
C ARG A 96 -13.28 5.69 19.94
N ILE A 97 -14.56 5.57 20.26
CA ILE A 97 -15.37 4.41 19.87
C ILE A 97 -15.41 4.24 18.35
N ASP A 98 -15.64 5.33 17.61
CA ASP A 98 -15.65 5.31 16.15
C ASP A 98 -14.28 4.92 15.58
N LYS A 99 -13.20 5.48 16.14
CA LYS A 99 -11.83 5.12 15.77
C LYS A 99 -11.56 3.64 16.01
N ASP A 100 -11.93 3.10 17.17
CA ASP A 100 -11.70 1.70 17.52
C ASP A 100 -12.51 0.75 16.63
N LYS A 101 -13.73 1.14 16.27
CA LYS A 101 -14.54 0.41 15.28
C LYS A 101 -13.86 0.39 13.91
N ILE A 102 -13.35 1.54 13.44
CA ILE A 102 -12.61 1.62 12.17
C ILE A 102 -11.36 0.75 12.22
N ILE A 103 -10.58 0.80 13.31
CA ILE A 103 -9.39 -0.04 13.49
C ILE A 103 -9.76 -1.51 13.43
N SER A 104 -10.79 -1.93 14.18
CA SER A 104 -11.26 -3.31 14.19
C SER A 104 -11.66 -3.80 12.79
N THR A 105 -12.41 -2.98 12.02
CA THR A 105 -12.78 -3.35 10.65
C THR A 105 -11.57 -3.45 9.72
N LYS A 106 -10.56 -2.58 9.87
CA LYS A 106 -9.34 -2.63 9.07
C LYS A 106 -8.48 -3.83 9.43
N ASP A 107 -8.36 -4.16 10.70
CA ASP A 107 -7.61 -5.34 11.17
C ASP A 107 -8.22 -6.64 10.63
N GLN A 108 -9.55 -6.73 10.60
CA GLN A 108 -10.25 -7.86 9.96
C GLN A 108 -9.96 -7.95 8.46
N GLN A 109 -9.96 -6.82 7.75
CA GLN A 109 -9.63 -6.78 6.32
C GLN A 109 -8.17 -7.17 6.05
N ILE A 110 -7.24 -6.70 6.89
CA ILE A 110 -5.82 -7.06 6.80
C ILE A 110 -5.66 -8.56 7.01
N SER A 111 -6.23 -9.12 8.07
CA SER A 111 -6.18 -10.55 8.36
C SER A 111 -6.74 -11.40 7.21
N SER A 112 -7.86 -10.99 6.61
CA SER A 112 -8.42 -11.68 5.44
C SER A 112 -7.49 -11.62 4.22
N LYS A 113 -6.82 -10.49 4.00
CA LYS A 113 -5.86 -10.33 2.89
C LYS A 113 -4.61 -11.16 3.12
N ASP A 114 -4.10 -11.22 4.34
CA ASP A 114 -2.94 -12.04 4.69
C ASP A 114 -3.21 -13.52 4.46
N GLN A 115 -4.38 -14.02 4.84
CA GLN A 115 -4.81 -15.39 4.53
C GLN A 115 -4.89 -15.66 3.03
N GLN A 116 -5.33 -14.68 2.24
CA GLN A 116 -5.37 -14.82 0.78
C GLN A 116 -3.95 -14.86 0.18
N ILE A 117 -3.05 -14.01 0.68
CA ILE A 117 -1.64 -14.00 0.27
C ILE A 117 -0.97 -15.33 0.60
N GLU A 118 -1.21 -15.88 1.79
CA GLU A 118 -0.69 -17.20 2.20
C GLU A 118 -1.15 -18.30 1.24
N LYS A 119 -2.45 -18.36 0.93
CA LYS A 119 -3.00 -19.33 -0.04
C LYS A 119 -2.37 -19.20 -1.42
N LEU A 120 -2.24 -17.98 -1.93
CA LEU A 120 -1.61 -17.73 -3.24
C LEU A 120 -0.14 -18.12 -3.24
N THR A 121 0.57 -17.88 -2.14
CA THR A 121 1.99 -18.22 -1.99
C THR A 121 2.17 -19.74 -2.00
N ASN A 122 1.31 -20.48 -1.27
CA ASN A 122 1.33 -21.94 -1.27
C ASN A 122 1.01 -22.53 -2.65
N LEU A 123 0.03 -21.98 -3.36
CA LEU A 123 -0.29 -22.43 -4.73
C LEU A 123 0.86 -22.16 -5.70
N LEU A 124 1.54 -21.02 -5.56
CA LEU A 124 2.70 -20.69 -6.38
C LEU A 124 3.87 -21.65 -6.12
N ASP A 125 4.18 -21.94 -4.85
CA ASP A 125 5.22 -22.92 -4.49
C ASP A 125 4.88 -24.32 -5.04
N GLN A 126 3.62 -24.75 -4.92
CA GLN A 126 3.17 -26.01 -5.52
C GLN A 126 3.36 -26.03 -7.04
N GLN A 127 2.98 -24.96 -7.74
CA GLN A 127 3.15 -24.85 -9.18
C GLN A 127 4.63 -24.88 -9.59
N GLN A 128 5.50 -24.22 -8.84
CA GLN A 128 6.94 -24.24 -9.09
C GLN A 128 7.52 -25.65 -8.91
N ARG A 129 7.12 -26.37 -7.86
CA ARG A 129 7.57 -27.76 -7.64
C ARG A 129 7.12 -28.70 -8.75
N LEU A 130 5.85 -28.61 -9.17
CA LEU A 130 5.33 -29.41 -10.28
C LEU A 130 6.07 -29.10 -11.58
N ALA A 131 6.32 -27.82 -11.89
CA ALA A 131 7.08 -27.44 -13.08
C ALA A 131 8.52 -28.00 -13.08
N LEU A 132 9.16 -28.10 -11.92
CA LEU A 132 10.48 -28.73 -11.78
C LEU A 132 10.42 -30.25 -12.00
N GLN A 133 9.37 -30.92 -11.51
CA GLN A 133 9.14 -32.35 -11.74
C GLN A 133 8.90 -32.64 -13.22
N ASP A 134 8.02 -31.85 -13.87
CA ASP A 134 7.73 -31.96 -15.30
C ASP A 134 8.99 -31.75 -16.13
N LYS A 135 9.82 -30.75 -15.79
CA LYS A 135 11.09 -30.51 -16.46
C LYS A 135 12.03 -31.71 -16.35
N LYS A 136 12.14 -32.30 -15.15
CA LYS A 136 12.99 -33.47 -14.93
C LYS A 136 12.54 -34.67 -15.76
N LEU A 137 11.24 -34.96 -15.74
CA LEU A 137 10.66 -36.05 -16.53
C LEU A 137 10.87 -35.84 -18.04
N LEU A 138 10.75 -34.61 -18.53
CA LEU A 138 11.04 -34.26 -19.92
C LEU A 138 12.51 -34.44 -20.30
N GLU A 139 13.43 -34.22 -19.35
CA GLU A 139 14.86 -34.44 -19.55
C GLU A 139 15.17 -35.94 -19.60
N GLU A 140 14.62 -36.73 -18.66
CA GLU A 140 14.71 -38.20 -18.66
C GLU A 140 14.19 -38.80 -19.98
N TYR A 141 13.03 -38.37 -20.48
CA TYR A 141 12.52 -38.85 -21.78
C TYR A 141 13.39 -38.45 -22.97
N LYS A 142 14.01 -37.27 -22.94
CA LYS A 142 14.93 -36.85 -24.02
C LYS A 142 16.20 -37.69 -24.03
N GLU A 143 16.72 -38.01 -22.86
CA GLU A 143 17.88 -38.89 -22.71
C GLU A 143 17.55 -40.30 -23.21
N GLU A 144 16.43 -40.89 -22.76
CA GLU A 144 15.98 -42.22 -23.21
C GLU A 144 15.79 -42.27 -24.74
N ILE A 145 15.19 -41.24 -25.35
CA ILE A 145 15.06 -41.14 -26.81
C ILE A 145 16.44 -41.09 -27.49
N ASN A 146 17.41 -40.38 -26.93
CA ASN A 146 18.75 -40.29 -27.50
C ASN A 146 19.53 -41.61 -27.38
N GLU A 147 19.40 -42.32 -26.26
CA GLU A 147 19.97 -43.65 -26.08
C GLU A 147 19.36 -44.65 -27.06
N LEU A 148 18.03 -44.69 -27.16
CA LEU A 148 17.32 -45.55 -28.12
C LEU A 148 17.73 -45.26 -29.56
N LYS A 149 17.85 -43.98 -29.94
CA LYS A 149 18.36 -43.58 -31.27
C LYS A 149 19.79 -44.05 -31.52
N SER A 150 20.64 -44.06 -30.49
CA SER A 150 22.03 -44.50 -30.60
C SER A 150 22.15 -46.03 -30.72
N LEU A 151 21.24 -46.76 -30.06
CA LEU A 151 21.13 -48.23 -30.12
C LEU A 151 20.48 -48.73 -31.41
N MET A 152 19.64 -47.91 -32.05
CA MET A 152 18.99 -48.27 -33.30
C MET A 152 20.01 -48.27 -34.45
N VAL A 153 20.20 -49.43 -35.08
CA VAL A 153 21.00 -49.59 -36.32
C VAL A 153 20.48 -48.61 -37.38
N PRO A 154 21.34 -47.95 -38.19
CA PRO A 154 20.87 -47.01 -39.20
C PRO A 154 19.86 -47.71 -40.13
N LEU A 155 18.60 -47.25 -40.07
CA LEU A 155 17.56 -47.66 -41.01
C LEU A 155 18.05 -47.40 -42.44
N ARG A 156 17.80 -48.34 -43.34
CA ARG A 156 17.97 -48.12 -44.78
C ARG A 156 17.10 -46.92 -45.19
N GLU A 157 17.57 -46.13 -46.15
CA GLU A 157 16.99 -44.81 -46.50
C GLU A 157 15.49 -44.88 -46.84
N ASP A 158 15.04 -46.01 -47.37
CA ASP A 158 13.65 -46.38 -47.68
C ASP A 158 12.74 -46.53 -46.45
N GLU A 159 13.28 -46.94 -45.30
CA GLU A 159 12.51 -47.03 -44.06
C GLU A 159 12.46 -45.68 -43.31
N LYS A 160 13.48 -44.83 -43.43
CA LYS A 160 13.52 -43.48 -42.81
C LYS A 160 12.43 -42.56 -43.35
N GLU A 161 12.19 -42.60 -44.66
CA GLU A 161 11.16 -41.80 -45.32
C GLU A 161 9.75 -42.15 -44.81
N SER A 162 9.52 -43.41 -44.41
CA SER A 162 8.25 -43.86 -43.84
C SER A 162 8.02 -43.39 -42.40
N VAL A 163 9.10 -43.25 -41.62
CA VAL A 163 9.04 -42.78 -40.23
C VAL A 163 8.87 -41.26 -40.17
N GLU A 164 9.57 -40.51 -41.02
CA GLU A 164 9.43 -39.04 -41.12
C GLU A 164 8.03 -38.62 -41.57
N ARG A 165 7.42 -39.37 -42.50
CA ARG A 165 6.02 -39.14 -42.90
C ARG A 165 5.07 -39.33 -41.71
N LYS A 166 5.24 -40.39 -40.92
CA LYS A 166 4.41 -40.65 -39.73
C LYS A 166 4.61 -39.61 -38.62
N SER A 167 5.83 -39.10 -38.40
CA SER A 167 6.08 -38.04 -37.40
C SER A 167 5.46 -36.71 -37.81
N ASN A 168 5.55 -36.34 -39.08
CA ASN A 168 4.92 -35.11 -39.60
C ASN A 168 3.39 -35.15 -39.49
N ASP A 169 2.77 -36.32 -39.65
CA ASP A 169 1.34 -36.50 -39.46
C ASP A 169 0.93 -36.35 -37.98
N ILE A 170 1.74 -36.81 -37.03
CA ILE A 170 1.49 -36.66 -35.59
C ILE A 170 1.63 -35.18 -35.15
N ASP A 171 2.61 -34.46 -35.69
CA ASP A 171 2.79 -33.04 -35.37
C ASP A 171 1.71 -32.15 -36.01
N LYS A 172 1.19 -32.50 -37.19
CA LYS A 172 -0.03 -31.89 -37.76
C LYS A 172 -1.26 -32.07 -36.87
N ILE A 173 -1.41 -33.22 -36.22
CA ILE A 173 -2.51 -33.48 -35.28
C ILE A 173 -2.37 -32.64 -33.99
N LYS A 174 -1.16 -32.31 -33.56
CA LYS A 174 -0.92 -31.37 -32.44
C LYS A 174 -1.15 -29.91 -32.82
N GLU A 175 -0.92 -29.55 -34.08
CA GLU A 175 -1.14 -28.18 -34.60
C GLU A 175 -2.59 -27.87 -34.96
N GLU A 176 -3.49 -28.86 -35.05
CA GLU A 176 -4.91 -28.57 -35.12
C GLU A 176 -5.37 -27.87 -33.83
N PRO A 177 -5.81 -26.60 -33.89
CA PRO A 177 -6.34 -25.96 -32.71
C PRO A 177 -7.64 -26.68 -32.38
N HIS A 178 -7.65 -27.43 -31.28
CA HIS A 178 -8.87 -27.83 -30.60
C HIS A 178 -9.70 -26.56 -30.35
N LYS A 179 -10.59 -26.22 -31.31
CA LYS A 179 -11.67 -25.24 -31.17
C LYS A 179 -12.69 -25.82 -30.20
N LYS A 180 -12.29 -25.97 -28.94
CA LYS A 180 -13.19 -26.18 -27.82
C LYS A 180 -13.88 -24.84 -27.59
N ASN A 181 -15.02 -24.67 -28.25
CA ASN A 181 -16.20 -23.94 -27.82
C ASN A 181 -16.26 -23.67 -26.30
N LYS A 182 -15.51 -22.66 -25.83
CA LYS A 182 -15.65 -22.10 -24.48
C LYS A 182 -16.82 -21.13 -24.51
N LYS A 183 -17.99 -21.56 -24.02
CA LYS A 183 -19.10 -20.67 -23.68
C LYS A 183 -18.64 -19.82 -22.48
N TRP A 184 -18.22 -18.58 -22.75
CA TRP A 184 -17.90 -17.60 -21.71
C TRP A 184 -19.23 -17.15 -21.08
N TRP A 185 -19.38 -17.33 -19.78
CA TRP A 185 -20.51 -16.77 -19.03
C TRP A 185 -20.35 -15.25 -18.98
N HIS A 186 -21.28 -14.52 -19.58
CA HIS A 186 -21.38 -13.07 -19.41
C HIS A 186 -22.05 -12.79 -18.06
N PHE A 187 -21.27 -12.43 -17.04
CA PHE A 187 -21.84 -11.82 -15.84
C PHE A 187 -22.20 -10.37 -16.15
N GLY A 188 -23.50 -10.13 -16.25
CA GLY A 188 -24.09 -8.83 -16.51
C GLY A 188 -23.81 -7.83 -15.38
N ARG A 189 -23.66 -6.56 -15.78
CA ARG A 189 -23.85 -5.41 -14.90
C ARG A 189 -25.29 -5.42 -14.38
N MET A 190 -25.45 -5.42 -13.06
CA MET A 190 -26.52 -4.72 -12.36
C MET A 190 -25.87 -3.86 -11.29
#